data_AF-A0A4Q4U6Y0-F1
#
_entry.id   AF-A0A4Q4U6Y0-F1
#
_cell.length_a   1.000
_cell.length_b   1.000
_cell.length_c   1.000
_cell.angle_alpha   90.00
_cell.angle_beta   90.00
_cell.angle_gamma   90.00
#
_symmetry.space_group_name_H-M   'P 1'
#
loop_
_entity.id
_entity.type
_entity.pdbx_description
1 polymer ?
#
loop_
_entity_poly.entity_id
_entity_poly.type
_entity_poly.pdbx_seq_one_letter_code
_entity_poly.pdbx_strand_id
1 'polypeptide(L)'
;MEKTDPPQCVIDPNPDIIGVGVRVSLYVLSLAGPVLSNIIGSAEFTKAIDSSLGLNGLALFLTAVISTANGTIALFHAICIFHMLALAGITINPKGRYPIGQIRFWAFTAFYLVAMAGSLSYFIYVFATAPTFGNQPECNSHTLYVLFGYNISATNVVMRWIFVASFAILLVGFVFYLLIATGVACSSALDCPLIELVALLLGKVDGGADAQRAIELRREADVLDGRRITEV
;
A
#
# COMPACT_ATOMS: atom_id res chain seq x y z
N MET A 1 17.91 -45.06 23.35
CA MET A 1 17.46 -43.66 23.20
C MET A 1 17.25 -43.44 21.71
N GLU A 2 16.02 -43.61 21.26
CA GLU A 2 15.63 -43.34 19.86
C GLU A 2 15.73 -41.84 19.65
N LYS A 3 16.59 -41.42 18.72
CA LYS A 3 16.74 -40.01 18.37
C LYS A 3 15.52 -39.68 17.52
N THR A 4 14.43 -39.28 18.16
CA THR A 4 13.24 -38.80 17.46
C THR A 4 13.67 -37.58 16.67
N ASP A 5 13.74 -37.70 15.36
CA ASP A 5 14.02 -36.54 14.51
C ASP A 5 12.95 -35.48 14.78
N PRO A 6 13.34 -34.21 14.89
CA PRO A 6 12.38 -33.14 15.14
C PRO A 6 11.31 -33.19 14.04
N PRO A 7 10.04 -32.96 14.38
CA PRO A 7 8.96 -32.99 13.40
C PRO A 7 9.33 -32.09 12.23
N GLN A 8 9.39 -32.68 11.02
CA GLN A 8 9.71 -31.92 9.82
C GLN A 8 8.60 -30.90 9.59
N CYS A 9 8.96 -29.62 9.66
CA CYS A 9 8.08 -28.51 9.32
C CYS A 9 7.87 -28.47 7.81
N VAL A 10 6.80 -29.11 7.34
CA VAL A 10 6.37 -29.06 5.94
C VAL A 10 5.37 -27.92 5.78
N ILE A 11 5.82 -26.81 5.20
CA ILE A 11 4.97 -25.67 4.86
C ILE A 11 4.42 -25.91 3.46
N ASP A 12 3.10 -26.16 3.35
CA ASP A 12 2.45 -26.33 2.06
C ASP A 12 2.31 -24.94 1.35
N PRO A 13 2.93 -24.73 0.18
CA PRO A 13 2.80 -23.47 -0.53
C PRO A 13 1.37 -23.28 -1.01
N ASN A 14 0.76 -22.15 -0.63
CA ASN A 14 -0.57 -21.81 -1.13
C ASN A 14 -0.43 -21.34 -2.60
N PRO A 15 -1.03 -22.06 -3.58
CA PRO A 15 -0.88 -21.73 -5.00
C PRO A 15 -1.51 -20.38 -5.37
N ASP A 16 -2.43 -19.85 -4.57
CA ASP A 16 -3.08 -18.57 -4.85
C ASP A 16 -2.16 -17.38 -4.52
N ILE A 17 -1.27 -17.55 -3.54
CA ILE A 17 -0.33 -16.51 -3.10
C ILE A 17 1.03 -16.67 -3.79
N ILE A 18 1.47 -17.92 -3.92
CA ILE A 18 2.83 -18.28 -4.32
C ILE A 18 2.83 -19.10 -5.62
N GLY A 19 1.71 -19.12 -6.34
CA GLY A 19 1.57 -19.84 -7.59
C GLY A 19 2.65 -19.47 -8.60
N VAL A 20 3.08 -20.49 -9.35
CA VAL A 20 4.08 -20.32 -10.42
C VAL A 20 3.66 -19.22 -11.39
N GLY A 21 2.37 -19.12 -11.72
CA GLY A 21 1.83 -18.06 -12.58
C GLY A 21 2.05 -16.65 -12.06
N VAL A 22 1.81 -16.41 -10.76
CA VAL A 22 2.02 -15.09 -10.12
C VAL A 22 3.50 -14.72 -10.13
N ARG A 23 4.37 -15.68 -9.82
CA ARG A 23 5.83 -15.44 -9.81
C ARG A 23 6.35 -15.14 -11.21
N VAL A 24 5.99 -15.96 -12.19
CA VAL A 24 6.43 -15.81 -13.59
C VAL A 24 5.93 -14.47 -14.15
N SER A 25 4.67 -14.09 -13.90
CA SER A 25 4.15 -12.81 -14.39
C SER A 25 4.90 -11.63 -13.77
N LEU A 26 5.17 -11.64 -12.47
CA LEU A 26 5.95 -10.60 -11.80
C LEU A 26 7.37 -10.50 -12.34
N TYR A 27 8.07 -11.63 -12.52
CA TYR A 27 9.44 -11.63 -13.03
C TYR A 27 9.51 -11.15 -14.48
N VAL A 28 8.56 -11.57 -15.32
CA VAL A 28 8.48 -11.11 -16.70
C VAL A 28 8.21 -9.61 -16.73
N LEU A 29 7.26 -9.09 -15.95
CA LEU A 29 6.96 -7.66 -15.90
C LEU A 29 8.13 -6.84 -15.34
N SER A 30 8.80 -7.31 -14.27
CA SER A 30 9.93 -6.62 -13.66
C SER A 30 11.16 -6.57 -14.58
N LEU A 31 11.38 -7.62 -15.39
CA LEU A 31 12.46 -7.65 -16.37
C LEU A 31 12.11 -6.87 -17.64
N ALA A 32 10.85 -6.93 -18.06
CA ALA A 32 10.35 -6.25 -19.25
C ALA A 32 10.54 -4.73 -19.15
N GLY A 33 10.34 -4.12 -17.98
CA GLY A 33 10.51 -2.68 -17.80
C GLY A 33 11.88 -2.17 -18.27
N PRO A 34 12.99 -2.55 -17.63
CA PRO A 34 14.33 -2.10 -18.02
C PRO A 34 14.76 -2.59 -19.41
N VAL A 35 14.48 -3.84 -19.75
CA VAL A 35 14.95 -4.43 -21.02
C VAL A 35 14.24 -3.81 -22.21
N LEU A 36 12.90 -3.72 -22.18
CA LEU A 36 12.12 -3.19 -23.29
C LEU A 36 12.16 -1.67 -23.35
N SER A 37 12.34 -0.97 -22.23
CA SER A 37 12.57 0.49 -22.25
C SER A 37 13.82 0.82 -23.06
N ASN A 38 14.89 0.04 -22.91
CA ASN A 38 16.13 0.23 -23.67
C ASN A 38 15.99 -0.14 -25.16
N ILE A 39 15.13 -1.09 -25.52
CA ILE A 39 14.95 -1.55 -26.90
C ILE A 39 13.95 -0.68 -27.68
N ILE A 40 12.78 -0.41 -27.09
CA ILE A 40 11.65 0.22 -27.77
C ILE A 40 11.67 1.74 -27.57
N GLY A 41 12.24 2.25 -26.47
CA GLY A 41 12.29 3.68 -26.16
C GLY A 41 10.91 4.33 -25.94
N SER A 42 9.84 3.55 -25.79
CA SER A 42 8.47 4.06 -25.66
C SER A 42 8.10 4.32 -24.20
N ALA A 43 7.95 5.60 -23.85
CA ALA A 43 7.49 6.01 -22.52
C ALA A 43 6.07 5.50 -22.20
N GLU A 44 5.20 5.32 -23.19
CA GLU A 44 3.84 4.81 -22.98
C GLU A 44 3.84 3.33 -22.58
N PHE A 45 4.77 2.55 -23.13
CA PHE A 45 4.91 1.14 -22.80
C PHE A 45 5.44 0.93 -21.38
N THR A 46 6.48 1.66 -20.97
CA THR A 46 6.99 1.61 -19.58
C THR A 46 5.91 2.00 -18.58
N LYS A 47 5.11 3.04 -18.87
CA LYS A 47 3.99 3.44 -18.01
C LYS A 47 2.95 2.33 -17.86
N ALA A 48 2.64 1.60 -18.93
CA ALA A 48 1.68 0.50 -18.88
C ALA A 48 2.21 -0.66 -18.01
N ILE A 49 3.50 -0.99 -18.13
CA ILE A 49 4.17 -1.97 -17.26
C ILE A 49 4.12 -1.52 -15.81
N ASP A 50 4.55 -0.29 -15.51
CA ASP A 50 4.59 0.23 -14.13
C ASP A 50 3.21 0.22 -13.48
N SER A 51 2.17 0.58 -14.24
CA SER A 51 0.79 0.54 -13.76
C SER A 51 0.30 -0.89 -13.52
N SER A 52 0.64 -1.84 -14.40
CA SER A 52 0.28 -3.25 -14.23
C SER A 52 1.01 -3.86 -13.02
N LEU A 53 2.28 -3.54 -12.85
CA LEU A 53 3.11 -4.01 -11.76
C LEU A 53 2.62 -3.45 -10.42
N GLY A 54 2.28 -2.17 -10.36
CA GLY A 54 1.68 -1.54 -9.17
C GLY A 54 0.32 -2.14 -8.79
N LEU A 55 -0.53 -2.46 -9.77
CA LEU A 55 -1.81 -3.15 -9.52
C LEU A 55 -1.61 -4.59 -8.99
N ASN A 56 -0.67 -5.34 -9.57
CA ASN A 56 -0.34 -6.68 -9.09
C ASN A 56 0.27 -6.64 -7.67
N GLY A 57 1.17 -5.68 -7.39
CA GLY A 57 1.75 -5.49 -6.06
C GLY A 57 0.69 -5.15 -5.00
N LEU A 58 -0.27 -4.30 -5.34
CA LEU A 58 -1.40 -3.96 -4.48
C LEU A 58 -2.34 -5.16 -4.25
N ALA A 59 -2.66 -5.92 -5.30
CA ALA A 59 -3.48 -7.12 -5.16
C ALA A 59 -2.82 -8.13 -4.20
N LEU A 60 -1.51 -8.34 -4.35
CA LEU A 60 -0.73 -9.18 -3.43
C LEU A 60 -0.70 -8.63 -2.01
N PHE A 61 -0.58 -7.32 -1.84
CA PHE A 61 -0.65 -6.69 -0.53
C PHE A 61 -1.99 -6.96 0.15
N LEU A 62 -3.11 -6.72 -0.54
CA LEU A 62 -4.45 -6.94 -0.01
C LEU A 62 -4.69 -8.42 0.33
N THR A 63 -4.28 -9.34 -0.56
CA THR A 63 -4.34 -10.78 -0.30
C THR A 63 -3.53 -11.16 0.94
N ALA A 64 -2.35 -10.57 1.13
CA ALA A 64 -1.52 -10.81 2.32
C ALA A 64 -2.22 -10.36 3.60
N VAL A 65 -2.79 -9.15 3.59
CA VAL A 65 -3.52 -8.60 4.75
C VAL A 65 -4.72 -9.47 5.09
N ILE A 66 -5.55 -9.84 4.09
CA ILE A 66 -6.73 -10.69 4.29
C ILE A 66 -6.33 -12.08 4.80
N SER A 67 -5.31 -12.70 4.18
CA SER A 67 -4.84 -14.03 4.59
C SER A 67 -4.23 -14.04 5.99
N THR A 68 -3.57 -12.93 6.38
CA THR A 68 -3.06 -12.72 7.74
C THR A 68 -4.20 -12.55 8.74
N ALA A 69 -5.21 -11.76 8.42
CA ALA A 69 -6.39 -11.57 9.27
C ALA A 69 -7.16 -12.88 9.50
N ASN A 70 -7.20 -13.75 8.49
CA ASN A 70 -7.80 -15.07 8.60
C ASN A 70 -6.92 -16.08 9.36
N GLY A 71 -5.69 -15.72 9.74
CA GLY A 71 -4.76 -16.63 10.42
C GLY A 71 -4.36 -17.82 9.56
N THR A 72 -4.34 -17.66 8.23
CA THR A 72 -4.04 -18.76 7.28
C THR A 72 -2.63 -18.71 6.72
N ILE A 73 -1.91 -17.62 6.97
CA ILE A 73 -0.59 -17.36 6.40
C ILE A 73 0.51 -17.83 7.36
N ALA A 74 1.53 -18.52 6.84
CA ALA A 74 2.77 -18.77 7.57
C ALA A 74 3.77 -17.63 7.32
N LEU A 75 4.78 -17.49 8.18
CA LEU A 75 5.85 -16.49 8.01
C LEU A 75 6.54 -16.60 6.64
N PHE A 76 6.76 -17.82 6.17
CA PHE A 76 7.35 -18.09 4.85
C PHE A 76 6.58 -17.39 3.72
N HIS A 77 5.25 -17.46 3.73
CA HIS A 77 4.43 -16.84 2.70
C HIS A 77 4.49 -15.31 2.79
N ALA A 78 4.44 -14.75 4.01
CA ALA A 78 4.57 -13.30 4.21
C ALA A 78 5.93 -12.78 3.71
N ILE A 79 7.02 -13.54 3.91
CA ILE A 79 8.35 -13.21 3.39
C ILE A 79 8.39 -13.29 1.86
N CYS A 80 7.76 -14.30 1.25
CA CYS A 80 7.66 -14.38 -0.20
C CYS A 80 6.92 -13.16 -0.77
N ILE A 81 5.79 -12.80 -0.16
CA ILE A 81 5.03 -11.59 -0.54
C ILE A 81 5.89 -10.34 -0.37
N PHE A 82 6.65 -10.23 0.72
CA PHE A 82 7.57 -9.11 0.93
C PHE A 82 8.54 -8.92 -0.26
N HIS A 83 9.19 -10.00 -0.72
CA HIS A 83 10.09 -9.93 -1.88
C HIS A 83 9.35 -9.61 -3.17
N MET A 84 8.15 -10.17 -3.37
CA MET A 84 7.34 -9.90 -4.55
C MET A 84 6.86 -8.45 -4.59
N LEU A 85 6.46 -7.88 -3.45
CA LEU A 85 6.11 -6.47 -3.31
C LEU A 85 7.33 -5.57 -3.49
N ALA A 86 8.51 -5.98 -3.01
CA ALA A 86 9.75 -5.23 -3.21
C ALA A 86 10.15 -5.16 -4.70
N LEU A 87 9.91 -6.24 -5.47
CA LEU A 87 10.14 -6.28 -6.92
C LEU A 87 9.04 -5.55 -7.71
N ALA A 88 7.78 -5.74 -7.32
CA ALA A 88 6.65 -5.11 -8.00
C ALA A 88 6.62 -3.58 -7.73
N GLY A 89 7.05 -3.19 -6.55
CA GLY A 89 6.79 -1.86 -6.02
C GLY A 89 5.29 -1.64 -5.79
N ILE A 90 5.00 -0.54 -5.12
CA ILE A 90 3.66 0.03 -5.08
C ILE A 90 3.80 1.32 -5.86
N THR A 91 3.47 1.29 -7.15
CA THR A 91 3.53 2.47 -8.02
C THR A 91 2.17 2.69 -8.64
N ILE A 92 1.30 3.41 -7.93
CA ILE A 92 -0.01 3.80 -8.44
C ILE A 92 0.12 5.19 -9.04
N ASN A 93 0.68 5.25 -10.25
CA ASN A 93 0.81 6.49 -10.99
C ASN A 93 -0.17 6.49 -12.16
N PRO A 94 -1.35 7.14 -12.05
CA PRO A 94 -2.26 7.27 -13.17
C PRO A 94 -1.66 8.23 -14.21
N LYS A 95 -0.87 7.70 -15.15
CA LYS A 95 -0.26 8.47 -16.25
C LYS A 95 -1.00 8.18 -17.57
N GLY A 96 -2.28 8.53 -17.63
CA GLY A 96 -3.05 8.52 -18.88
C GLY A 96 -3.19 9.93 -19.46
N ARG A 97 -3.31 10.06 -20.79
CA ARG A 97 -3.65 11.33 -21.47
C ARG A 97 -5.12 11.74 -21.31
N TYR A 98 -5.77 11.27 -20.27
CA TYR A 98 -7.13 11.70 -19.95
C TYR A 98 -7.05 12.98 -19.12
N PRO A 99 -7.94 13.97 -19.31
CA PRO A 99 -8.03 15.10 -18.42
C PRO A 99 -8.31 14.57 -17.02
N ILE A 100 -7.30 14.59 -16.16
CA ILE A 100 -7.43 14.11 -14.78
C ILE A 100 -8.24 15.16 -14.05
N GLY A 101 -9.53 14.87 -13.83
CA GLY A 101 -10.35 15.64 -12.91
C GLY A 101 -9.72 15.64 -11.52
N GLN A 102 -9.82 16.76 -10.81
CA GLN A 102 -9.23 16.97 -9.49
C GLN A 102 -9.64 15.87 -8.50
N ILE A 103 -10.91 15.42 -8.53
CA ILE A 103 -11.43 14.33 -7.69
C ILE A 103 -10.66 13.03 -7.91
N ARG A 104 -10.39 12.68 -9.17
CA ARG A 104 -9.68 11.44 -9.54
C ARG A 104 -8.24 11.48 -9.04
N PHE A 105 -7.56 12.62 -9.21
CA PHE A 105 -6.20 12.82 -8.70
C PHE A 105 -6.11 12.58 -7.19
N TRP A 106 -7.01 13.23 -6.43
CA TRP A 106 -7.05 13.07 -4.98
C TRP A 106 -7.39 11.65 -4.55
N ALA A 107 -8.33 10.99 -5.21
CA ALA A 107 -8.68 9.59 -4.93
C ALA A 107 -7.47 8.65 -5.12
N PHE A 108 -6.77 8.73 -6.26
CA PHE A 108 -5.59 7.91 -6.51
C PHE A 108 -4.44 8.23 -5.54
N THR A 109 -4.26 9.51 -5.23
CA THR A 109 -3.24 9.94 -4.27
C THR A 109 -3.55 9.38 -2.89
N ALA A 110 -4.75 9.59 -2.36
CA ALA A 110 -5.17 9.06 -1.06
C ALA A 110 -5.02 7.53 -1.00
N PHE A 111 -5.44 6.84 -2.05
CA PHE A 111 -5.31 5.38 -2.15
C PHE A 111 -3.86 4.92 -2.13
N TYR A 112 -2.99 5.59 -2.89
CA TYR A 112 -1.55 5.34 -2.87
C TYR A 112 -0.95 5.57 -1.48
N LEU A 113 -1.32 6.66 -0.80
CA LEU A 113 -0.83 6.96 0.55
C LEU A 113 -1.23 5.86 1.54
N VAL A 114 -2.48 5.42 1.50
CA VAL A 114 -2.99 4.33 2.34
C VAL A 114 -2.28 3.01 2.03
N ALA A 115 -2.12 2.65 0.76
CA ALA A 115 -1.43 1.43 0.37
C ALA A 115 0.05 1.43 0.80
N MET A 116 0.76 2.54 0.60
CA MET A 116 2.14 2.70 1.03
C MET A 116 2.30 2.62 2.54
N ALA A 117 1.56 3.45 3.29
CA ALA A 117 1.62 3.44 4.75
C ALA A 117 1.17 2.10 5.35
N GLY A 118 0.12 1.50 4.79
CA GLY A 118 -0.38 0.19 5.17
C GLY A 118 0.64 -0.91 4.94
N SER A 119 1.32 -0.92 3.80
CA SER A 119 2.36 -1.92 3.49
C SER A 119 3.57 -1.82 4.41
N LEU A 120 4.08 -0.60 4.66
CA LEU A 120 5.19 -0.39 5.60
C LEU A 120 4.80 -0.82 7.02
N SER A 121 3.61 -0.44 7.49
CA SER A 121 3.10 -0.84 8.80
C SER A 121 2.91 -2.35 8.92
N TYR A 122 2.39 -2.98 7.86
CA TYR A 122 2.24 -4.43 7.80
C TYR A 122 3.59 -5.15 7.87
N PHE A 123 4.61 -4.69 7.14
CA PHE A 123 5.94 -5.31 7.23
C PHE A 123 6.59 -5.09 8.60
N ILE A 124 6.44 -3.91 9.21
CA ILE A 124 6.86 -3.69 10.60
C ILE A 124 6.21 -4.72 11.53
N TYR A 125 4.90 -4.94 11.39
CA TYR A 125 4.18 -5.94 12.17
C TYR A 125 4.70 -7.37 11.95
N VAL A 126 4.82 -7.81 10.69
CA VAL A 126 5.32 -9.16 10.33
C VAL A 126 6.72 -9.38 10.91
N PHE A 127 7.65 -8.44 10.72
CA PHE A 127 9.00 -8.61 11.23
C PHE A 127 9.07 -8.48 12.74
N ALA A 128 8.35 -7.55 13.38
CA ALA A 128 8.32 -7.44 14.84
C ALA A 128 7.80 -8.72 15.51
N THR A 129 6.83 -9.38 14.89
CA THR A 129 6.20 -10.61 15.40
C THR A 129 6.76 -11.90 14.79
N ALA A 130 7.84 -11.83 14.00
CA ALA A 130 8.34 -12.96 13.21
C ALA A 130 8.44 -14.31 13.95
N PRO A 131 8.91 -14.41 15.21
CA PRO A 131 8.97 -15.70 15.92
C PRO A 131 7.60 -16.34 16.16
N THR A 132 6.56 -15.53 16.36
CA THR A 132 5.20 -15.98 16.70
C THR A 132 4.20 -15.71 15.57
N PHE A 133 4.67 -15.30 14.40
CA PHE A 133 3.82 -14.89 13.29
C PHE A 133 3.20 -16.11 12.60
N GLY A 134 1.92 -16.00 12.24
CA GLY A 134 1.21 -16.96 11.40
C GLY A 134 0.61 -18.15 12.15
N ASN A 135 0.17 -19.14 11.38
CA ASN A 135 -0.54 -20.34 11.88
C ASN A 135 0.37 -21.47 12.37
N GLN A 136 1.67 -21.41 12.09
CA GLN A 136 2.66 -22.43 12.46
C GLN A 136 3.91 -21.79 13.07
N PRO A 137 3.79 -21.11 14.23
CA PRO A 137 4.91 -20.37 14.83
C PRO A 137 6.12 -21.25 15.16
N GLU A 138 5.90 -22.53 15.47
CA GLU A 138 6.94 -23.54 15.70
C GLU A 138 7.88 -23.73 14.48
N CYS A 139 7.39 -23.48 13.27
CA CYS A 139 8.14 -23.65 12.03
C CYS A 139 8.91 -22.39 11.58
N ASN A 140 8.70 -21.25 12.25
CA ASN A 140 9.33 -19.99 11.87
C ASN A 140 10.86 -20.02 12.02
N SER A 141 11.38 -20.79 12.97
CA SER A 141 12.83 -20.99 13.19
C SER A 141 13.54 -21.63 11.99
N HIS A 142 12.81 -22.47 11.24
CA HIS A 142 13.29 -23.16 10.04
C HIS A 142 13.15 -22.33 8.76
N THR A 143 12.52 -21.15 8.83
CA THR A 143 12.41 -20.26 7.68
C THR A 143 13.73 -19.51 7.49
N LEU A 144 14.35 -19.69 6.32
CA LEU A 144 15.68 -19.15 5.99
C LEU A 144 15.59 -18.10 4.89
N TYR A 145 16.30 -16.99 5.09
CA TYR A 145 16.66 -16.04 4.04
C TYR A 145 17.96 -16.48 3.40
N VAL A 146 17.99 -16.54 2.07
CA VAL A 146 19.22 -16.81 1.31
C VAL A 146 19.73 -15.48 0.77
N LEU A 147 20.63 -14.82 1.51
CA LEU A 147 21.25 -13.57 1.09
C LEU A 147 22.67 -13.87 0.59
N PHE A 148 22.95 -13.62 -0.69
CA PHE A 148 24.26 -13.89 -1.30
C PHE A 148 24.79 -15.33 -1.07
N GLY A 149 23.88 -16.31 -1.09
CA GLY A 149 24.23 -17.73 -0.85
C GLY A 149 24.40 -18.12 0.62
N TYR A 150 24.27 -17.18 1.56
CA TYR A 150 24.27 -17.47 2.99
C TYR A 150 22.85 -17.61 3.53
N ASN A 151 22.62 -18.70 4.25
CA ASN A 151 21.35 -18.99 4.91
C ASN A 151 21.30 -18.29 6.27
N ILE A 152 20.42 -17.31 6.41
CA ILE A 152 20.19 -16.55 7.65
C ILE A 152 18.77 -16.86 8.13
N SER A 153 18.61 -17.28 9.39
CA SER A 153 17.27 -17.53 9.92
C SER A 153 16.44 -16.25 9.97
N ALA A 154 15.19 -16.32 9.48
CA ALA A 154 14.25 -15.20 9.48
C ALA A 154 13.90 -14.69 10.89
N THR A 155 14.09 -15.55 11.91
CA THR A 155 13.86 -15.21 13.32
C THR A 155 15.11 -14.66 14.01
N ASN A 156 16.23 -14.48 13.29
CA ASN A 156 17.43 -13.88 13.85
C ASN A 156 17.13 -12.47 14.38
N VAL A 157 17.43 -12.24 15.66
CA VAL A 157 17.10 -11.01 16.38
C VAL A 157 17.69 -9.77 15.70
N VAL A 158 18.94 -9.84 15.24
CA VAL A 158 19.64 -8.71 14.63
C VAL A 158 18.98 -8.33 13.31
N MET A 159 18.82 -9.30 12.42
CA MET A 159 18.22 -9.08 11.10
C MET A 159 16.79 -8.54 11.22
N ARG A 160 16.00 -9.10 12.14
CA ARG A 160 14.63 -8.66 12.43
C ARG A 160 14.55 -7.18 12.78
N TRP A 161 15.39 -6.73 13.71
CA TRP A 161 15.40 -5.33 14.14
C TRP A 161 15.97 -4.39 13.08
N ILE A 162 16.88 -4.87 12.21
CA ILE A 162 17.33 -4.09 11.05
C ILE A 162 16.16 -3.81 10.11
N PHE A 163 15.34 -4.81 9.77
CA PHE A 163 14.17 -4.59 8.91
C PHE A 163 13.12 -3.70 9.57
N VAL A 164 12.78 -3.95 10.84
CA VAL A 164 11.84 -3.11 11.58
C VAL A 164 12.30 -1.66 11.62
N ALA A 165 13.56 -1.41 11.97
CA ALA A 165 14.12 -0.05 12.00
C ALA A 165 14.10 0.58 10.60
N SER A 166 14.47 -0.18 9.56
CA SER A 166 14.48 0.31 8.18
C SER A 166 13.08 0.73 7.72
N PHE A 167 12.06 -0.11 7.92
CA PHE A 167 10.67 0.25 7.57
C PHE A 167 10.11 1.36 8.43
N ALA A 168 10.46 1.42 9.72
CA ALA A 168 10.04 2.52 10.60
C ALA A 168 10.64 3.86 10.16
N ILE A 169 11.92 3.89 9.78
CA ILE A 169 12.58 5.08 9.23
C ILE A 169 11.90 5.50 7.93
N LEU A 170 11.61 4.56 7.02
CA LEU A 170 10.89 4.85 5.78
C LEU A 170 9.49 5.41 6.05
N LEU A 171 8.76 4.85 7.01
CA LEU A 171 7.42 5.31 7.38
C LEU A 171 7.46 6.72 7.99
N VAL A 172 8.39 7.00 8.90
CA VAL A 172 8.57 8.34 9.49
C VAL A 172 8.99 9.35 8.42
N GLY A 173 9.95 8.99 7.56
CA GLY A 173 10.38 9.82 6.43
C GLY A 173 9.24 10.12 5.46
N PHE A 174 8.38 9.13 5.20
CA PHE A 174 7.18 9.28 4.38
C PHE A 174 6.17 10.26 5.02
N VAL A 175 5.87 10.11 6.31
CA VAL A 175 5.00 11.05 7.04
C VAL A 175 5.58 12.46 7.02
N PHE A 176 6.88 12.62 7.29
CA PHE A 176 7.55 13.92 7.26
C PHE A 176 7.51 14.56 5.88
N TYR A 177 7.74 13.78 4.82
CA TYR A 177 7.59 14.23 3.43
C TYR A 177 6.17 14.74 3.16
N LEU A 178 5.13 14.03 3.63
CA LEU A 178 3.75 14.47 3.47
C LEU A 178 3.51 15.79 4.22
N LEU A 179 3.99 15.94 5.45
CA LEU A 179 3.84 17.18 6.21
C LEU A 179 4.50 18.38 5.52
N ILE A 180 5.68 18.20 4.93
CA ILE A 180 6.34 19.26 4.16
C ILE A 180 5.55 19.55 2.88
N ALA A 181 5.17 18.53 2.12
CA ALA A 181 4.46 18.70 0.85
C ALA A 181 3.12 19.42 1.05
N THR A 182 2.36 19.07 2.10
CA THR A 182 1.11 19.74 2.45
C THR A 182 1.35 21.15 3.00
N GLY A 183 2.41 21.36 3.81
CA GLY A 183 2.78 22.67 4.33
C GLY A 183 3.18 23.67 3.23
N VAL A 184 4.00 23.25 2.27
CA VAL A 184 4.39 24.08 1.11
C VAL A 184 3.19 24.39 0.23
N ALA A 185 2.33 23.41 -0.05
CA ALA A 185 1.08 23.63 -0.79
C ALA A 185 0.16 24.64 -0.09
N CYS A 186 0.05 24.57 1.25
CA CYS A 186 -0.74 25.50 2.03
C CYS A 186 -0.16 26.92 2.07
N SER A 187 1.16 27.08 2.03
CA SER A 187 1.79 28.41 1.98
C SER A 187 1.64 29.11 0.63
N SER A 188 1.40 28.35 -0.44
CA SER A 188 1.31 28.85 -1.82
C SER A 188 -0.13 29.06 -2.31
N ALA A 189 -1.11 28.41 -1.69
CA ALA A 189 -2.52 28.60 -1.95
C ALA A 189 -3.23 29.02 -0.65
N LEU A 190 -3.82 30.23 -0.62
CA LEU A 190 -4.68 30.66 0.50
C LEU A 190 -5.91 29.75 0.70
N ASP A 191 -6.19 28.84 -0.24
CA ASP A 191 -7.28 27.87 -0.20
C ASP A 191 -6.72 26.44 -0.35
N CYS A 192 -6.39 25.77 0.77
CA CYS A 192 -5.81 24.42 0.75
C CYS A 192 -6.85 23.36 1.13
N PRO A 193 -7.52 22.70 0.16
CA PRO A 193 -8.55 21.67 0.42
C PRO A 193 -8.01 20.40 1.09
N LEU A 194 -6.69 20.24 1.16
CA LEU A 194 -6.06 19.07 1.77
C LEU A 194 -6.12 19.09 3.31
N ILE A 195 -6.14 20.29 3.93
CA ILE A 195 -6.39 20.41 5.38
C ILE A 195 -7.81 19.95 5.70
N GLU A 196 -8.77 20.26 4.83
CA GLU A 196 -10.16 19.83 4.98
C GLU A 196 -10.29 18.31 4.82
N LEU A 197 -9.59 17.70 3.86
CA LEU A 197 -9.54 16.24 3.70
C LEU A 197 -8.84 15.53 4.86
N VAL A 198 -7.74 16.07 5.37
CA VAL A 198 -7.04 15.52 6.56
C VAL A 198 -7.89 15.71 7.81
N ALA A 199 -8.59 16.84 7.96
CA ALA A 199 -9.55 17.04 9.05
C ALA A 199 -10.74 16.07 8.97
N LEU A 200 -11.23 15.78 7.75
CA LEU A 200 -12.23 14.74 7.47
C LEU A 200 -11.72 13.33 7.82
N LEU A 201 -10.49 13.00 7.42
CA LEU A 201 -9.88 11.68 7.69
C LEU A 201 -9.51 11.49 9.16
N LEU A 202 -9.12 12.55 9.87
CA LEU A 202 -8.88 12.54 11.31
C LEU A 202 -10.18 12.58 12.12
N GLY A 203 -11.34 12.46 11.45
CA GLY A 203 -12.63 12.32 12.12
C GLY A 203 -13.08 13.57 12.86
N LYS A 204 -12.57 14.76 12.51
CA LYS A 204 -13.05 16.03 13.07
C LYS A 204 -14.31 16.46 12.30
N VAL A 205 -15.39 15.69 12.53
CA VAL A 205 -16.75 15.98 12.04
C VAL A 205 -17.38 17.02 12.97
N ASP A 206 -16.82 18.23 13.04
CA ASP A 206 -17.47 19.35 13.73
C ASP A 206 -18.21 20.29 12.75
N GLY A 207 -18.19 19.99 11.45
CA GLY A 207 -18.78 20.83 10.39
C GLY A 207 -20.25 20.55 10.03
N GLY A 208 -20.98 19.76 10.82
CA GLY A 208 -22.39 19.44 10.52
C GLY A 208 -23.32 20.65 10.59
N ALA A 209 -23.07 21.58 11.51
CA ALA A 209 -23.96 22.73 11.72
C ALA A 209 -23.86 23.79 10.62
N ASP A 210 -22.65 24.07 10.11
CA ASP A 210 -22.44 25.13 9.12
C ASP A 210 -22.79 24.69 7.70
N ALA A 211 -22.56 23.42 7.36
CA ALA A 211 -22.99 22.84 6.08
C ALA A 211 -24.53 22.79 5.96
N GLN A 212 -25.24 22.46 7.04
CA GLN A 212 -26.71 22.53 7.07
C GLN A 212 -27.20 23.97 6.89
N ARG A 213 -26.54 24.95 7.54
CA ARG A 213 -26.90 26.36 7.42
C ARG A 213 -26.72 26.91 6.01
N ALA A 214 -25.67 26.49 5.30
CA ALA A 214 -25.44 26.87 3.90
C ALA A 214 -26.51 26.29 2.94
N ILE A 215 -26.97 25.07 3.19
CA ILE A 215 -28.05 24.44 2.42
C ILE A 215 -29.39 25.15 2.70
N GLU A 216 -29.66 25.51 3.95
CA GLU A 216 -30.86 26.25 4.35
C GLU A 216 -30.93 27.63 3.68
N LEU A 217 -29.83 28.39 3.70
CA LEU A 217 -29.74 29.71 3.06
C LEU A 217 -29.92 29.64 1.54
N ARG A 218 -29.45 28.57 0.89
CA ARG A 218 -29.65 28.38 -0.57
C ARG A 218 -31.11 28.08 -0.89
N ARG A 219 -31.78 27.29 -0.04
CA ARG A 219 -33.21 26.99 -0.18
C ARG A 219 -34.07 28.24 0.02
N GLU A 220 -33.69 29.14 0.94
CA GLU A 220 -34.36 30.44 1.11
C GLU A 220 -34.17 31.36 -0.10
N ALA A 221 -32.97 31.37 -0.70
CA ALA A 221 -32.70 32.15 -1.90
C ALA A 221 -33.52 31.69 -3.11
N ASP A 222 -33.64 30.38 -3.34
CA ASP A 222 -34.43 29.83 -4.45
C ASP A 222 -35.94 30.10 -4.28
N VAL A 223 -36.44 30.08 -3.04
CA VAL A 223 -37.84 30.45 -2.74
C VAL A 223 -38.11 31.94 -3.01
N LEU A 224 -37.14 32.81 -2.76
CA LEU A 224 -37.26 34.24 -3.05
C LEU A 224 -37.18 34.54 -4.55
N ASP A 225 -36.40 33.77 -5.31
CA ASP A 225 -36.28 33.95 -6.75
C ASP A 225 -37.52 33.43 -7.49
N GLY A 226 -38.05 32.25 -7.09
CA GLY A 226 -39.27 31.69 -7.68
C GLY A 226 -40.53 32.51 -7.43
N ARG A 227 -40.60 33.28 -6.34
CA ARG A 227 -41.75 34.15 -6.02
C ARG A 227 -41.84 35.39 -6.92
N ARG A 228 -40.75 35.76 -7.60
CA ARG A 228 -40.67 36.93 -8.48
C ARG A 228 -41.26 36.69 -9.88
N ILE A 229 -41.58 35.44 -10.23
CA ILE A 229 -42.03 35.05 -11.57
C ILE A 229 -43.57 35.02 -11.68
N THR A 230 -44.29 35.04 -10.55
CA THR A 230 -45.77 34.95 -10.52
C THR A 230 -46.52 36.28 -10.40
N GLU A 231 -45.82 37.42 -10.39
CA GLU A 231 -46.42 38.76 -10.42
C GLU A 231 -46.20 39.43 -11.79
N VAL A 232 -46.83 38.91 -12.85
CA VAL A 232 -47.02 39.61 -14.15
C VAL A 232 -48.40 39.29 -14.69
#